data_AF-A0A7C5YF90-F1
#
_entry.id   AF-A0A7C5YF90-F1
#
_cell.length_a   1.000
_cell.length_b   1.000
_cell.length_c   1.000
_cell.angle_alpha   90.00
_cell.angle_beta   90.00
_cell.angle_gamma   90.00
#
_symmetry.space_group_name_H-M   'P 1'
#
loop_
_entity.id
_entity.type
_entity.pdbx_description
1 polymer ?
#
loop_
_entity_poly.entity_id
_entity_poly.type
_entity_poly.pdbx_seq_one_letter_code
_entity_poly.pdbx_strand_id
1 'polypeptide(L)' 'MPKRAFRFPADEKGLRTIVEKLIGQSVSYWEDNRLVQGRVVAAEIKRDRYGNPYVEAEVEEAPTGASTS' A
#
# COMPACT_ATOMS: atom_id res chain seq x y z
N MET A 1 -8.75 -4.75 -8.69
CA MET A 1 -7.31 -4.55 -8.44
C MET A 1 -6.96 -5.18 -7.08
N PRO A 2 -5.72 -5.68 -6.89
CA PRO A 2 -5.33 -6.31 -5.64
C PRO A 2 -5.27 -5.28 -4.50
N LYS A 3 -5.92 -5.60 -3.38
CA LYS A 3 -5.91 -4.80 -2.16
C LYS A 3 -4.89 -5.36 -1.19
N ARG A 4 -4.08 -4.48 -0.59
CA ARG A 4 -2.99 -4.83 0.31
C ARG A 4 -3.15 -4.10 1.64
N ALA A 5 -2.86 -4.79 2.73
CA ALA A 5 -2.90 -4.21 4.06
C ALA A 5 -1.49 -3.77 4.49
N PHE A 6 -1.33 -2.47 4.73
CA PHE A 6 -0.11 -1.87 5.26
C PHE A 6 -0.33 -1.47 6.72
N ARG A 7 0.66 -1.78 7.55
CA ARG A 7 0.67 -1.39 8.97
C ARG A 7 1.79 -0.40 9.21
N PHE A 8 1.44 0.74 9.78
CA PHE A 8 2.39 1.80 10.10
C PHE A 8 2.41 2.01 11.62
N PRO A 9 3.57 2.30 12.21
CA PRO A 9 3.68 2.66 13.62
C PRO A 9 3.23 4.12 13.82
N ALA A 10 1.94 4.39 13.62
CA ALA A 10 1.36 5.73 13.72
C ALA A 10 -0.07 5.68 14.30
N ASP A 11 -0.44 6.71 15.06
CA ASP A 11 -1.82 6.91 15.52
C ASP A 11 -2.75 7.31 14.37
N GLU A 12 -4.07 7.31 14.61
CA GLU A 12 -5.08 7.56 13.56
C GLU A 12 -4.87 8.88 12.80
N LYS A 13 -4.44 9.95 13.49
CA LYS A 13 -4.08 11.22 12.84
C LYS A 13 -2.88 11.06 11.89
N GLY A 14 -1.85 10.33 12.31
CA GLY A 14 -0.68 10.04 11.49
C GLY A 14 -1.05 9.17 10.29
N LEU A 15 -1.93 8.18 10.48
CA LEU A 15 -2.43 7.34 9.40
C LEU A 15 -3.17 8.13 8.31
N ARG A 16 -3.95 9.16 8.67
CA ARG A 16 -4.61 10.04 7.68
C ARG A 16 -3.58 10.72 6.78
N THR A 17 -2.57 11.33 7.39
CA THR A 17 -1.47 11.96 6.63
C THR A 17 -0.69 10.94 5.79
N ILE A 18 -0.52 9.71 6.27
CA ILE A 18 0.13 8.64 5.50
C ILE A 18 -0.72 8.26 4.31
N VAL A 19 -2.03 8.04 4.47
CA VAL A 19 -2.96 7.68 3.39
C VAL A 19 -2.94 8.73 2.27
N GLU A 20 -3.04 10.02 2.63
CA GLU A 20 -2.98 11.12 1.65
C GLU A 20 -1.67 11.12 0.87
N LYS A 21 -0.55 10.81 1.52
CA LYS A 21 0.77 10.75 0.89
C LYS A 21 1.01 9.47 0.11
N LEU A 22 0.34 8.38 0.49
CA LEU A 22 0.57 7.05 -0.08
C LEU A 22 -0.04 6.94 -1.47
N ILE A 23 -1.18 7.60 -1.71
CA ILE A 23 -1.83 7.62 -3.03
C ILE A 23 -0.87 8.23 -4.06
N GLY A 24 -0.63 7.50 -5.14
CA GLY A 24 0.29 7.86 -6.21
C GLY A 24 1.74 7.46 -5.98
N GLN A 25 2.12 6.96 -4.79
CA GLN A 25 3.47 6.47 -4.50
C GLN A 25 3.70 5.07 -5.07
N SER A 26 4.95 4.82 -5.46
CA SER A 26 5.42 3.48 -5.79
C SER A 26 5.73 2.72 -4.49
N VAL A 27 5.20 1.51 -4.38
CA VAL A 27 5.44 0.59 -3.27
C VAL A 27 6.01 -0.72 -3.78
N SER A 28 6.86 -1.34 -2.99
CA SER A 28 7.33 -2.71 -3.22
C SER A 28 6.78 -3.62 -2.15
N TYR A 29 6.27 -4.78 -2.55
CA TYR A 29 5.67 -5.76 -1.64
C TYR A 29 6.04 -7.17 -2.09
N TRP A 30 6.02 -8.10 -1.13
CA TRP A 30 6.29 -9.51 -1.40
C TRP A 30 4.99 -10.23 -1.76
N GLU A 31 5.01 -10.95 -2.87
CA GLU A 31 3.95 -11.85 -3.31
C GLU A 31 4.57 -13.15 -3.83
N ASP A 32 4.14 -14.30 -3.30
CA ASP A 32 4.62 -15.64 -3.69
C ASP A 32 6.15 -15.72 -3.85
N ASN A 33 6.87 -15.16 -2.87
CA ASN A 33 8.33 -15.12 -2.81
C ASN A 33 8.99 -14.27 -3.93
N ARG A 34 8.24 -13.37 -4.56
CA ARG A 34 8.71 -12.38 -5.52
C ARG A 34 8.50 -10.97 -4.98
N LEU A 35 9.46 -10.09 -5.24
CA LEU A 35 9.31 -8.67 -4.97
C LEU A 35 8.57 -8.03 -6.14
N VAL A 36 7.36 -7.55 -5.89
CA VAL A 36 6.52 -6.86 -6.87
C VAL A 36 6.57 -5.37 -6.59
N GLN A 37 6.60 -4.57 -7.66
CA GLN A 37 6.48 -3.12 -7.59
C GLN A 37 5.13 -2.69 -8.17
N GLY A 38 4.45 -1.79 -7.48
CA GLY A 38 3.22 -1.21 -7.98
C GLY A 38 3.03 0.21 -7.48
N ARG A 39 2.02 0.88 -8.02
CA ARG A 39 1.63 2.23 -7.64
C ARG A 39 0.33 2.15 -6.85
N VAL A 40 0.29 2.84 -5.71
CA VAL A 40 -0.93 2.93 -4.92
C VAL A 40 -1.90 3.86 -5.64
N VAL A 41 -3.10 3.39 -5.93
CA VAL A 41 -4.14 4.18 -6.63
C VAL A 41 -5.25 4.62 -5.68
N ALA A 42 -5.48 3.87 -4.60
CA ALA A 42 -6.39 4.23 -3.52
C ALA A 42 -5.86 3.72 -2.19
N ALA A 43 -6.15 4.42 -1.10
CA ALA A 43 -5.81 3.98 0.25
C ALA A 43 -6.90 4.43 1.24
N GLU A 44 -7.25 3.55 2.18
CA GLU A 44 -8.27 3.80 3.20
C GLU A 44 -7.79 3.28 4.56
N ILE A 45 -8.15 3.98 5.64
CA ILE A 45 -7.90 3.50 7.00
C ILE A 45 -9.04 2.58 7.40
N LYS A 46 -8.71 1.33 7.71
CA LYS A 46 -9.63 0.33 8.25
C LYS A 46 -9.19 -0.11 9.63
N ARG A 47 -10.07 -0.85 10.32
CA ARG A 47 -9.78 -1.46 11.63
C ARG A 47 -9.91 -2.97 11.53
N ASP A 48 -8.98 -3.67 12.17
CA ASP A 48 -9.04 -5.13 12.25
C ASP A 48 -10.08 -5.59 13.28
N ARG A 49 -10.23 -6.92 13.46
CA ARG A 49 -11.17 -7.52 14.43
C ARG A 49 -10.92 -7.07 15.88
N TYR A 50 -9.72 -6.61 16.20
CA TYR A 50 -9.31 -6.16 17.52
C TYR A 50 -9.36 -4.63 17.66
N GLY A 51 -9.78 -3.91 16.62
CA GLY A 51 -9.88 -2.46 16.60
C GLY A 51 -8.59 -1.74 16.22
N ASN A 52 -7.50 -2.45 15.89
CA ASN A 52 -6.25 -1.81 15.51
C ASN A 52 -6.37 -1.22 14.09
N PRO A 53 -5.98 0.04 13.89
CA PRO A 53 -6.08 0.65 12.58
C PRO A 53 -4.98 0.15 11.65
N TYR A 54 -5.31 -0.02 10.37
CA TYR A 54 -4.39 -0.37 9.29
C TYR A 54 -4.81 0.37 8.01
N VAL A 55 -3.90 0.46 7.05
CA VAL A 55 -4.18 1.06 5.74
C VAL A 55 -4.46 -0.06 4.73
N GLU A 56 -5.67 -0.12 4.20
CA GLU A 56 -5.98 -0.93 3.01
C GLU A 56 -5.69 -0.08 1.78
N ALA A 57 -4.74 -0.50 0.95
CA ALA A 57 -4.38 0.19 -0.27
C ALA A 57 -4.64 -0.68 -1.50
N GLU A 58 -5.21 -0.08 -2.51
CA GLU A 58 -5.31 -0.66 -3.84
C GLU A 58 -4.03 -0.34 -4.62
N VAL A 59 -3.39 -1.38 -5.15
CA VAL A 59 -2.12 -1.25 -5.85
C VAL A 59 -2.30 -1.70 -7.29
N GLU A 60 -1.94 -0.82 -8.22
CA GLU A 60 -1.81 -1.15 -9.64
C GLU A 60 -0.36 -1.59 -9.88
N GLU A 61 -0.17 -2.83 -10.32
CA GLU A 61 1.16 -3.36 -10.61
C GLU A 61 1.78 -2.61 -11.79
N ALA A 62 3.01 -2.13 -11.61
CA ALA A 62 3.76 -1.65 -12.75
C ALA A 62 4.25 -2.87 -13.54
N PRO A 63 4.15 -2.89 -14.88
CA PRO A 63 4.71 -3.99 -15.66
C PRO A 63 6.21 -4.08 -15.36
N THR A 64 6.62 -5.14 -14.69
CA THR A 64 8.03 -5.44 -14.40
C THR A 64 8.74 -5.79 -15.71
N GLY A 65 9.11 -4.78 -16.50
CA GLY A 65 9.78 -5.00 -17.77
C GLY A 65 9.70 -3.81 -18.73
N ALA A 66 10.48 -2.77 -18.48
CA ALA A 66 11.10 -1.94 -19.52
C ALA A 66 12.02 -0.87 -18.88
N SER A 67 13.22 -1.27 -18.49
CA SER A 67 14.44 -0.42 -18.58
C SER A 67 15.68 -1.30 -18.39
N THR A 68 15.92 -2.16 -19.37
CA THR A 68 17.27 -2.36 -19.89
C THR A 68 17.36 -1.57 -21.17
N SER A 69 18.01 -0.41 -21.14
CA SER A 69 18.71 0.24 -22.26
C SER A 69 19.55 1.39 -21.71
#